data_AF-A0A836SFC3-F1
#
_entry.id   AF-A0A836SFC3-F1
#
_cell.length_a   1.000
_cell.length_b   1.000
_cell.length_c   1.000
_cell.angle_alpha   90.00
_cell.angle_beta   90.00
_cell.angle_gamma   90.00
#
_symmetry.space_group_name_H-M   'P 1'
#
loop_
_entity.id
_entity.type
_entity.pdbx_description
1 polymer ?
#
loop_
_entity_poly.entity_id
_entity_poly.type
_entity_poly.pdbx_seq_one_letter_code
_entity_poly.pdbx_strand_id
1 'polypeptide(L)'
;MHKTQILPYSRIVGQDSIKLALELAYIAPTIGGVLLSGHRGTGKSTAVRAFALMMSEKLPVTLPINATEDRVIGGWKIDELMRGEPKWQDGLLKKANDGMLYVDEVNLLDDHIVNIILDVTSTGVLEVQRDARDSQPENIAFTLVGTMNR
;
A
#
# COMPACT_ATOMS: atom_id res chain seq x y z
N MET A 1 -25.00 -10.81 -4.74
CA MET A 1 -23.79 -10.19 -4.14
C MET A 1 -23.82 -8.70 -4.47
N HIS A 2 -23.93 -7.84 -3.47
CA HIS A 2 -23.90 -6.38 -3.68
C HIS A 2 -22.49 -6.00 -4.09
N LYS A 3 -22.26 -5.74 -5.38
CA LYS A 3 -20.96 -5.26 -5.87
C LYS A 3 -20.80 -3.86 -5.25
N THR A 4 -19.94 -3.71 -4.23
CA THR A 4 -19.68 -2.40 -3.61
C THR A 4 -19.32 -1.44 -4.72
N GLN A 5 -20.26 -0.57 -5.08
CA GLN A 5 -20.16 0.25 -6.27
C GLN A 5 -19.26 1.43 -5.93
N ILE A 6 -17.97 1.30 -6.23
CA ILE A 6 -17.03 2.40 -6.04
C ILE A 6 -17.36 3.47 -7.09
N LEU A 7 -17.50 4.71 -6.61
CA LEU A 7 -17.76 5.86 -7.47
C LEU A 7 -16.62 6.00 -8.50
N PRO A 8 -16.92 6.10 -9.82
CA PRO A 8 -15.89 6.31 -10.82
C PRO A 8 -15.08 7.57 -10.55
N TYR A 9 -13.77 7.54 -10.83
CA TYR A 9 -12.87 8.67 -10.55
C TYR A 9 -13.33 9.98 -11.20
N SER A 10 -13.82 9.90 -12.44
CA SER A 10 -14.38 11.04 -13.18
C SER A 10 -15.65 11.63 -12.56
N ARG A 11 -16.34 10.91 -11.67
CA ARG A 11 -17.54 11.39 -10.97
C ARG A 11 -17.26 11.98 -9.58
N ILE A 12 -16.00 11.99 -9.14
CA ILE A 12 -15.63 12.63 -7.89
C ILE A 12 -15.69 14.15 -8.10
N VAL A 13 -16.52 14.83 -7.33
CA VAL A 13 -16.66 16.29 -7.40
C VAL A 13 -15.63 16.95 -6.46
N GLY A 14 -14.95 17.98 -6.95
CA GLY A 14 -13.88 18.66 -6.23
C GLY A 14 -12.65 17.77 -5.99
N GLN A 15 -12.00 17.96 -4.84
CA GLN A 15 -10.76 17.27 -4.46
C GLN A 15 -9.60 17.48 -5.45
N ASP A 16 -9.56 18.62 -6.12
CA ASP A 16 -8.63 18.87 -7.24
C ASP A 16 -7.16 18.72 -6.83
N SER A 17 -6.81 19.15 -5.61
CA SER A 17 -5.46 18.93 -5.07
C SER A 17 -5.13 17.45 -4.84
N ILE A 18 -6.09 16.62 -4.40
CA ILE A 18 -5.88 15.18 -4.22
C ILE A 18 -5.74 14.51 -5.58
N LYS A 19 -6.62 14.86 -6.52
CA LYS A 19 -6.59 14.32 -7.89
C LYS A 19 -5.25 14.60 -8.55
N LEU A 20 -4.82 15.86 -8.52
CA LEU A 20 -3.54 16.28 -9.06
C LEU A 20 -2.37 15.54 -8.40
N ALA A 21 -2.38 15.41 -7.07
CA ALA A 21 -1.31 14.70 -6.36
C ALA A 21 -1.23 13.21 -6.76
N LEU A 22 -2.37 12.53 -6.88
CA LEU A 22 -2.43 11.13 -7.32
C LEU A 22 -1.97 10.96 -8.77
N GLU A 23 -2.42 11.84 -9.67
CA GLU A 23 -2.04 11.83 -11.07
C GLU A 23 -0.54 12.09 -11.26
N LEU A 24 0.02 13.07 -10.54
CA LEU A 24 1.45 13.36 -10.57
C LEU A 24 2.28 12.20 -10.03
N ALA A 25 1.89 11.60 -8.90
CA ALA A 25 2.61 10.47 -8.32
C ALA A 25 2.59 9.23 -9.22
N TYR A 26 1.51 9.04 -9.97
CA TYR A 26 1.41 7.95 -10.94
C TYR A 26 2.26 8.20 -12.19
N ILE A 27 2.24 9.42 -12.74
CA ILE A 27 2.98 9.79 -13.95
C ILE A 27 4.49 9.88 -13.69
N ALA A 28 4.88 10.40 -12.53
CA ALA A 28 6.27 10.60 -12.14
C ALA A 28 6.54 9.95 -10.76
N PRO A 29 6.81 8.63 -10.72
CA PRO A 29 7.05 7.90 -9.47
C PRO A 29 8.22 8.45 -8.62
N THR A 30 9.16 9.18 -9.25
CA THR A 30 10.29 9.84 -8.57
C THR A 30 9.87 10.96 -7.62
N ILE A 31 8.63 11.45 -7.70
CA ILE A 31 8.05 12.40 -6.73
C ILE A 31 7.91 11.74 -5.34
N GLY A 32 7.84 10.40 -5.29
CA GLY A 32 7.64 9.64 -4.06
C GLY A 32 6.17 9.48 -3.69
N GLY A 33 5.91 9.25 -2.40
CA GLY A 33 4.56 8.99 -1.88
C GLY A 33 3.71 10.25 -1.70
N VAL A 34 2.39 10.07 -1.79
CA VAL A 34 1.41 11.14 -1.54
C VAL A 34 0.90 11.05 -0.10
N LEU A 35 0.98 12.15 0.66
CA LEU A 35 0.37 12.26 1.98
C LEU A 35 -0.89 13.14 1.93
N LEU A 36 -2.06 12.53 2.15
CA LEU A 36 -3.35 13.20 2.15
C LEU A 36 -3.76 13.59 3.58
N SER A 37 -3.66 14.89 3.89
CA SER A 37 -4.11 15.42 5.19
C SER A 37 -5.53 15.99 5.16
N GLY A 38 -6.27 15.84 6.25
CA GLY A 38 -7.56 16.53 6.45
C GLY A 38 -8.46 15.82 7.46
N HIS A 39 -9.69 16.27 7.64
CA HIS A 39 -10.65 15.64 8.57
C HIS A 39 -11.16 14.27 8.08
N ARG A 40 -11.64 13.43 9.01
CA ARG A 40 -12.36 12.20 8.67
C ARG A 40 -13.65 12.52 7.92
N GLY A 41 -14.06 11.63 7.01
CA GLY A 41 -15.30 11.80 6.25
C GLY A 41 -15.22 12.72 5.03
N THR A 42 -14.04 13.27 4.68
CA THR A 42 -13.88 14.14 3.50
C THR A 42 -13.77 13.39 2.16
N GLY A 43 -13.90 12.05 2.15
CA GLY A 43 -13.87 11.24 0.92
C GLY A 43 -12.47 10.97 0.33
N LYS A 44 -11.39 11.22 1.09
CA LYS A 44 -10.00 10.95 0.66
C LYS A 44 -9.81 9.51 0.18
N SER A 45 -10.23 8.53 0.98
CA SER A 45 -10.12 7.11 0.65
C SER A 45 -10.97 6.71 -0.57
N THR A 46 -12.10 7.39 -0.80
CA THR A 46 -12.91 7.20 -2.02
C THR A 46 -12.13 7.64 -3.26
N ALA A 47 -11.47 8.80 -3.22
CA ALA A 47 -10.65 9.28 -4.34
C ALA A 47 -9.49 8.35 -4.67
N VAL A 48 -8.77 7.89 -3.65
CA VAL A 48 -7.68 6.93 -3.80
C VAL A 48 -8.16 5.62 -4.41
N ARG A 49 -9.26 5.03 -3.89
CA ARG A 49 -9.80 3.77 -4.41
C ARG A 49 -10.30 3.88 -5.84
N ALA A 50 -10.97 4.99 -6.17
CA ALA A 50 -11.45 5.24 -7.53
C ALA A 50 -10.30 5.42 -8.53
N PHE A 51 -9.25 6.14 -8.13
CA PHE A 51 -8.05 6.32 -8.94
C PHE A 51 -7.31 5.00 -9.18
N ALA A 52 -7.07 4.23 -8.12
CA ALA A 52 -6.42 2.92 -8.21
C ALA A 52 -7.16 1.96 -9.16
N LEU A 53 -8.49 1.90 -9.06
CA LEU A 53 -9.32 1.11 -9.97
C LEU A 53 -9.23 1.59 -11.42
N MET A 54 -9.19 2.90 -11.64
CA MET A 54 -9.09 3.48 -12.98
C MET A 54 -7.73 3.17 -13.64
N MET A 55 -6.64 3.20 -12.87
CA MET A 55 -5.28 3.03 -13.40
C MET A 55 -4.84 1.57 -13.50
N SER A 56 -5.23 0.74 -12.53
CA SER A 56 -4.70 -0.63 -12.38
C SER A 56 -5.76 -1.73 -12.43
N GLU A 57 -7.04 -1.38 -12.56
CA GLU A 57 -8.19 -2.29 -12.41
C GLU A 57 -8.24 -3.05 -11.07
N LYS A 58 -7.40 -2.63 -10.11
CA LYS A 58 -7.26 -3.24 -8.78
C LYS A 58 -7.55 -2.21 -7.70
N LEU A 59 -8.00 -2.70 -6.55
CA LEU A 59 -8.09 -1.88 -5.35
C LEU A 59 -6.71 -1.70 -4.74
N PRO A 60 -6.48 -0.58 -4.03
CA PRO A 60 -5.22 -0.39 -3.33
C PRO A 60 -5.08 -1.43 -2.24
N VAL A 61 -3.87 -1.96 -2.10
CA VAL A 61 -3.52 -2.81 -0.96
C VAL A 61 -3.47 -1.92 0.26
N THR A 62 -4.35 -2.20 1.22
CA THR A 62 -4.45 -1.39 2.45
C THR A 62 -3.55 -1.98 3.52
N LEU A 63 -2.65 -1.17 4.05
CA LEU A 63 -1.80 -1.50 5.19
C LEU A 63 -2.55 -1.16 6.49
N PRO A 64 -2.83 -2.16 7.35
CA PRO A 64 -3.46 -1.90 8.63
C PRO A 64 -2.48 -1.27 9.62
N ILE A 65 -3.00 -0.47 10.55
CA ILE A 65 -2.20 0.24 11.57
C ILE A 65 -1.34 -0.70 12.44
N ASN A 66 -1.79 -1.94 12.65
CA ASN A 66 -1.13 -2.95 13.46
C ASN A 66 -0.48 -4.05 12.60
N ALA A 67 -0.03 -3.70 11.39
CA ALA A 67 0.67 -4.65 10.53
C ALA A 67 1.99 -5.08 11.19
N THR A 68 2.19 -6.38 11.33
CA THR A 68 3.50 -6.95 11.69
C THR A 68 4.43 -6.91 10.49
N GLU A 69 5.74 -6.96 10.73
CA GLU A 69 6.74 -6.99 9.66
C GLU A 69 6.48 -8.13 8.67
N ASP A 70 6.27 -9.36 9.15
CA ASP A 70 5.93 -10.52 8.32
C ASP A 70 4.70 -10.30 7.43
N ARG A 71 3.72 -9.50 7.89
CA ARG A 71 2.56 -9.14 7.09
C ARG A 71 2.94 -8.15 5.99
N VAL A 72 3.87 -7.23 6.26
CA VAL A 72 4.33 -6.19 5.32
C VAL A 72 5.25 -6.76 4.25
N ILE A 73 6.35 -7.41 4.65
CA ILE A 73 7.39 -7.91 3.74
C ILE A 73 7.11 -9.35 3.27
N GLY A 74 6.42 -10.14 4.09
CA GLY A 74 6.18 -11.56 3.86
C GLY A 74 6.86 -12.42 4.91
N GLY A 75 6.35 -13.63 5.12
CA GLY A 75 6.86 -14.50 6.16
C GLY A 75 6.21 -15.87 6.16
N TRP A 76 6.63 -16.70 7.11
CA TRP A 76 6.05 -18.01 7.34
C TRP A 76 4.69 -17.89 8.01
N LYS A 77 3.73 -18.69 7.55
CA LYS A 77 2.45 -18.79 8.24
C LYS A 77 2.62 -19.59 9.52
N ILE A 78 2.60 -18.87 10.65
CA ILE A 78 2.80 -19.44 11.99
C ILE A 78 1.87 -20.65 12.24
N ASP A 79 0.59 -20.52 11.90
CA ASP A 79 -0.41 -21.59 12.07
C ASP A 79 -0.12 -22.87 11.27
N GLU A 80 0.50 -22.75 10.10
CA GLU A 80 0.85 -23.89 9.24
C GLU A 80 2.22 -24.45 9.66
N LEU A 81 3.16 -23.58 10.04
CA LEU A 81 4.46 -23.94 10.60
C LEU A 81 4.33 -24.77 11.89
N MET A 82 3.43 -24.38 12.81
CA MET A 82 3.14 -25.14 14.04
C MET A 82 2.57 -26.54 13.76
N ARG A 83 1.98 -26.75 12.58
CA ARG A 83 1.49 -28.06 12.11
C ARG A 83 2.54 -28.87 11.34
N GLY A 84 3.77 -28.35 11.20
CA GLY A 84 4.83 -28.99 10.42
C GLY A 84 4.69 -28.80 8.90
N GLU A 85 3.81 -27.91 8.46
CA GLU A 85 3.59 -27.58 7.05
C GLU A 85 4.12 -26.16 6.76
N PRO A 86 5.43 -25.99 6.52
CA PRO A 86 6.01 -24.67 6.31
C PRO A 86 5.46 -24.07 5.02
N LYS A 87 4.61 -23.05 5.16
CA LYS A 87 4.06 -22.30 4.02
C LYS A 87 4.43 -20.83 4.11
N TRP A 88 5.01 -20.36 3.01
CA TRP A 88 5.30 -18.96 2.82
C TRP A 88 4.05 -18.17 2.43
N GLN A 89 3.97 -16.94 2.93
CA GLN A 89 2.98 -15.96 2.52
C GLN A 89 3.65 -14.67 2.08
N ASP A 90 3.32 -14.22 0.86
CA ASP A 90 3.75 -12.92 0.37
C ASP A 90 3.17 -11.76 1.19
N GLY A 91 4.03 -10.77 1.43
CA GLY A 91 3.69 -9.55 2.17
C GLY A 91 2.78 -8.60 1.39
N LEU A 92 2.32 -7.56 2.08
CA LEU A 92 1.52 -6.49 1.50
C LEU A 92 2.28 -5.69 0.44
N LEU A 93 3.60 -5.49 0.60
CA LEU A 93 4.40 -4.76 -0.39
C LEU A 93 4.43 -5.47 -1.74
N LYS A 94 4.71 -6.78 -1.73
CA LYS A 94 4.68 -7.61 -2.94
C LYS A 94 3.30 -7.65 -3.59
N LYS A 95 2.23 -7.68 -2.79
CA LYS A 95 0.84 -7.61 -3.29
C LYS A 95 0.50 -6.26 -3.92
N ALA A 96 1.17 -5.18 -3.49
CA ALA A 96 0.95 -3.84 -4.01
C ALA A 96 1.66 -3.59 -5.35
N ASN A 97 2.56 -4.49 -5.76
CA ASN A 97 3.34 -4.36 -6.99
C ASN A 97 2.45 -4.10 -8.21
N ASP A 98 2.90 -3.20 -9.08
CA ASP A 98 2.17 -2.68 -10.25
C ASP A 98 0.80 -2.09 -9.90
N GLY A 99 0.71 -1.48 -8.71
CA GLY A 99 -0.54 -0.95 -8.18
C GLY A 99 -0.29 0.15 -7.16
N MET A 100 -0.98 0.05 -6.03
CA MET A 100 -0.97 1.09 -5.01
C MET A 100 -0.96 0.49 -3.62
N LEU A 101 -0.08 1.02 -2.76
CA LEU A 101 -0.08 0.79 -1.32
C LEU A 101 -0.77 1.97 -0.64
N TYR A 102 -1.88 1.70 0.04
CA TYR A 102 -2.61 2.68 0.82
C TYR A 102 -2.37 2.46 2.31
N VAL A 103 -1.95 3.51 3.01
CA VAL A 103 -1.77 3.52 4.46
C VAL A 103 -2.78 4.47 5.07
N ASP A 104 -3.65 3.95 5.94
CA ASP A 104 -4.56 4.79 6.68
C ASP A 104 -3.91 5.26 7.98
N GLU A 105 -3.98 6.56 8.27
CA GLU A 105 -3.43 7.15 9.49
C GLU A 105 -1.96 6.81 9.73
N VAL A 106 -1.09 7.27 8.82
CA VAL A 106 0.36 6.97 8.84
C VAL A 106 1.02 7.26 10.19
N ASN A 107 0.48 8.20 10.96
CA ASN A 107 0.95 8.60 12.27
C ASN A 107 0.71 7.55 13.38
N LEU A 108 0.00 6.47 13.07
CA LEU A 108 -0.27 5.35 13.99
C LEU A 108 0.58 4.12 13.67
N LEU A 109 1.38 4.16 12.61
CA LEU A 109 2.27 3.06 12.28
C LEU A 109 3.51 3.03 13.16
N ASP A 110 4.05 1.83 13.31
CA ASP A 110 5.39 1.61 13.86
C ASP A 110 6.46 2.20 12.94
N ASP A 111 7.42 2.94 13.51
CA ASP A 111 8.50 3.62 12.78
C ASP A 111 9.32 2.65 11.92
N HIS A 112 9.51 1.41 12.38
CA HIS A 112 10.22 0.38 11.62
C HIS A 112 9.48 0.02 10.33
N ILE A 113 8.15 -0.12 10.40
CA ILE A 113 7.33 -0.41 9.22
C ILE A 113 7.35 0.76 8.24
N VAL A 114 7.32 1.99 8.73
CA VAL A 114 7.44 3.19 7.89
C VAL A 114 8.78 3.20 7.15
N ASN A 115 9.88 2.92 7.85
CA ASN A 115 11.22 2.88 7.25
C ASN A 115 11.32 1.84 6.13
N ILE A 116 10.79 0.63 6.34
CA ILE A 116 10.74 -0.42 5.30
C ILE A 116 9.97 0.07 4.08
N ILE A 117 8.79 0.67 4.28
CA ILE A 117 7.95 1.14 3.16
C ILE A 117 8.69 2.23 2.37
N LEU A 118 9.33 3.18 3.06
CA LEU A 118 10.04 4.28 2.42
C LEU A 118 11.29 3.81 1.66
N ASP A 119 12.04 2.87 2.24
CA ASP A 119 13.20 2.27 1.59
C ASP A 119 12.79 1.58 0.28
N VAL A 120 11.82 0.68 0.33
CA VAL A 120 11.31 -0.03 -0.86
C VAL A 120 10.71 0.94 -1.89
N THR A 121 10.00 1.99 -1.45
CA THR A 121 9.45 3.02 -2.36
C THR A 121 10.56 3.81 -3.07
N SER A 122 11.70 4.00 -2.40
CA SER A 122 12.83 4.75 -2.94
C SER A 122 13.76 3.90 -3.82
N THR A 123 14.01 2.64 -3.43
CA THR A 123 14.95 1.74 -4.12
C THR A 123 14.27 0.94 -5.22
N GLY A 124 12.97 0.68 -5.08
CA GLY A 124 12.22 -0.24 -5.94
C GLY A 124 12.58 -1.71 -5.71
N VAL A 125 13.26 -2.02 -4.61
CA VAL A 125 13.76 -3.37 -4.31
C VAL A 125 13.21 -3.84 -2.98
N LEU A 126 12.59 -5.03 -2.99
CA LEU A 126 12.17 -5.74 -1.78
C LEU A 126 13.13 -6.91 -1.53
N GLU A 127 13.88 -6.84 -0.43
CA GLU A 127 14.70 -7.93 0.07
C GLU A 127 14.09 -8.50 1.35
N VAL A 128 13.81 -9.82 1.36
CA VAL A 128 13.28 -10.50 2.54
C VAL A 128 14.29 -11.52 3.05
N GLN A 129 14.90 -11.24 4.20
CA GLN A 129 15.84 -12.14 4.86
C GLN A 129 15.16 -12.73 6.09
N ARG A 130 14.65 -13.97 5.99
CA ARG A 130 13.94 -14.66 7.09
C ARG A 130 14.30 -16.13 7.20
N ASP A 131 14.69 -16.56 8.41
CA ASP A 131 14.77 -17.94 8.89
C ASP A 131 15.05 -19.00 7.82
N ALA A 132 16.26 -18.97 7.24
CA ALA A 132 16.79 -19.89 6.24
C ALA A 132 16.21 -19.77 4.80
N ARG A 133 15.43 -18.74 4.49
CA ARG A 133 15.11 -18.34 3.12
C ARG A 133 15.83 -17.03 2.78
N ASP A 134 16.90 -17.16 2.01
CA ASP A 134 17.41 -16.04 1.22
C ASP A 134 16.52 -15.90 -0.02
N SER A 135 15.59 -14.95 0.02
CA SER A 135 14.93 -14.54 -1.22
C SER A 135 15.89 -13.67 -2.02
N GLN A 136 16.00 -13.92 -3.31
CA GLN A 136 16.65 -12.95 -4.19
C GLN A 136 15.92 -11.60 -4.10
N PRO A 137 16.65 -10.48 -4.18
CA PRO A 137 16.04 -9.17 -4.27
C PRO A 137 15.00 -9.13 -5.38
N GLU A 138 13.78 -8.71 -5.06
CA GLU A 138 12.68 -8.61 -6.02
C GLU A 138 12.46 -7.13 -6.37
N ASN A 139 12.47 -6.80 -7.66
CA ASN A 139 12.10 -5.47 -8.12
C ASN A 139 10.59 -5.30 -8.00
N ILE A 140 10.14 -4.35 -7.18
CA ILE A 140 8.74 -4.00 -7.04
C ILE A 140 8.52 -2.49 -7.11
N ALA A 141 7.40 -2.09 -7.70
CA ALA A 141 7.01 -0.69 -7.80
C ALA A 141 5.52 -0.53 -7.51
N PHE A 142 5.17 0.48 -6.72
CA PHE A 142 3.78 0.83 -6.42
C PHE A 142 3.68 2.31 -6.08
N THR A 143 2.49 2.89 -6.31
CA THR A 143 2.21 4.25 -5.81
C THR A 143 1.94 4.18 -4.31
N LEU A 144 2.72 4.91 -3.50
CA LEU A 144 2.49 5.02 -2.05
C LEU A 144 1.51 6.16 -1.77
N VAL A 145 0.41 5.88 -1.06
CA VAL A 145 -0.55 6.88 -0.61
C VAL A 145 -0.83 6.72 0.87
N GLY A 146 -0.47 7.72 1.67
CA GLY A 146 -0.76 7.79 3.10
C GLY A 146 -1.89 8.78 3.41
N THR A 147 -2.65 8.54 4.47
CA THR A 147 -3.54 9.56 5.06
C THR A 147 -3.08 9.95 6.44
N MET A 148 -3.37 11.18 6.83
CA MET A 148 -3.18 11.65 8.20
C MET A 148 -4.34 12.57 8.57
N ASN A 149 -4.96 12.32 9.72
CA ASN A 149 -5.93 13.25 10.28
C ASN A 149 -5.20 14.26 11.17
N ARG A 150 -5.57 15.52 11.07
CA ARG A 150 -5.13 16.60 11.98
C ARG A 150 -6.27 16.95 12.92
#